data_AF-A0A9P5YJG0-F1
#
_entry.id   AF-A0A9P5YJG0-F1
#
_cell.length_a   1.000
_cell.length_b   1.000
_cell.length_c   1.000
_cell.angle_alpha   90.00
_cell.angle_beta   90.00
_cell.angle_gamma   90.00
#
_symmetry.space_group_name_H-M   'P 1'
#
loop_
_entity.id
_entity.type
_entity.pdbx_description
1 polymer ?
#
loop_
_entity_poly.entity_id
_entity_poly.type
_entity_poly.pdbx_seq_one_letter_code
_entity_poly.pdbx_strand_id
1 'polypeptide(L)'
;MAHTTKASTYDFYRCLENLTDGAGINPPKFRYRALSRMIMQWRHLQMLKWAGIQHEVAGIAGIKPGQLAIRCPSCPHPGINLLEGWDRVSDELK
;
A
#
# COMPACT_ATOMS: atom_id res chain seq x y z
N MET A 1 1.67 -6.42 1.47
CA MET A 1 2.76 -7.42 1.43
C MET A 1 2.87 -7.87 2.87
N ALA A 2 2.71 -9.17 3.15
CA ALA A 2 2.70 -9.66 4.51
C ALA A 2 4.01 -9.27 5.21
N HIS A 3 3.93 -8.45 6.26
CA HIS A 3 5.07 -8.10 7.11
C HIS A 3 5.49 -9.26 8.04
N THR A 4 4.88 -10.45 7.88
CA THR A 4 5.07 -11.62 8.76
C THR A 4 6.01 -12.68 8.20
N THR A 5 6.46 -12.55 6.95
CA THR A 5 7.49 -13.44 6.36
C THR A 5 8.59 -12.58 5.77
N LYS A 6 9.85 -12.79 6.19
CA LYS A 6 11.07 -12.19 5.62
C LYS A 6 11.37 -12.69 4.19
N ALA A 7 10.35 -13.07 3.44
CA ALA A 7 10.45 -13.70 2.14
C ALA A 7 9.95 -12.73 1.07
N SER A 8 10.68 -12.63 -0.03
CA SER A 8 10.25 -11.83 -1.18
C SER A 8 9.01 -12.44 -1.84
N THR A 9 8.33 -11.67 -2.69
CA THR A 9 7.23 -12.24 -3.52
C THR A 9 7.75 -13.37 -4.42
N TYR A 10 9.02 -13.33 -4.79
CA TYR A 10 9.66 -14.37 -5.59
C TYR A 10 9.84 -15.66 -4.78
N ASP A 11 10.32 -15.56 -3.54
CA ASP A 11 10.49 -16.73 -2.65
C ASP A 11 9.14 -17.39 -2.34
N PHE A 12 8.10 -16.57 -2.11
CA PHE A 12 6.74 -17.06 -1.96
C PHE A 12 6.28 -17.83 -3.20
N TYR A 13 6.53 -17.29 -4.39
CA TYR A 13 6.14 -17.94 -5.64
C TYR A 13 6.92 -19.24 -5.87
N ARG A 14 8.22 -19.28 -5.56
CA ARG A 14 9.05 -20.50 -5.60
C ARG A 14 8.57 -21.57 -4.63
N CYS A 15 8.13 -21.17 -3.43
CA CYS A 15 7.51 -22.08 -2.48
C CYS A 15 6.27 -22.75 -3.08
N LEU A 16 5.41 -21.99 -3.76
CA LEU A 16 4.24 -22.56 -4.46
C LEU A 16 4.63 -23.53 -5.58
N GLU A 17 5.66 -23.21 -6.37
CA GLU A 17 6.17 -24.12 -7.40
C GLU A 17 6.68 -25.42 -6.78
N ASN A 18 7.50 -25.34 -5.72
CA ASN A 18 8.04 -26.52 -5.03
C ASN A 18 6.95 -27.36 -4.34
N LEU A 19 5.90 -26.72 -3.81
CA LEU A 19 4.76 -27.44 -3.25
C LEU A 19 3.92 -28.14 -4.33
N THR A 20 3.95 -27.64 -5.56
CA THR A 20 3.23 -28.22 -6.70
C THR A 20 4.04 -29.35 -7.35
N ASP A 21 5.33 -29.14 -7.56
CA ASP A 21 6.27 -30.11 -8.11
C ASP A 21 7.66 -29.93 -7.47
N GLY A 22 7.86 -30.58 -6.33
CA GLY A 22 9.10 -30.49 -5.57
C GLY A 22 10.28 -31.20 -6.23
N ALA A 23 10.04 -32.08 -7.20
CA ALA A 23 11.09 -32.76 -7.96
C ALA A 23 11.54 -31.93 -9.18
N GLY A 24 10.74 -30.94 -9.60
CA GLY A 24 11.01 -30.10 -10.76
C GLY A 24 10.98 -30.87 -12.09
N ILE A 25 10.30 -32.02 -12.14
CA ILE A 25 10.19 -32.88 -13.32
C ILE A 25 9.22 -32.29 -14.34
N ASN A 26 8.13 -31.69 -13.85
CA ASN A 26 7.11 -31.02 -14.65
C ASN A 26 6.65 -29.74 -13.95
N PRO A 27 7.52 -28.73 -13.85
CA PRO A 27 7.20 -27.52 -13.11
C PRO A 27 6.04 -26.79 -13.78
N PRO A 28 5.15 -26.18 -12.98
CA PRO A 28 4.08 -25.36 -13.53
C PRO A 28 4.66 -24.18 -14.32
N LYS A 29 3.89 -23.69 -15.31
CA LYS A 29 4.30 -22.51 -16.08
C LYS A 29 4.55 -21.33 -15.13
N PHE A 30 5.63 -20.59 -15.36
CA PHE A 30 5.97 -19.43 -14.55
C PHE A 30 4.92 -18.31 -14.67
N ARG A 31 4.21 -18.02 -13.58
CA ARG A 31 3.09 -17.05 -13.48
C ARG A 31 3.37 -15.89 -12.51
N TYR A 32 4.63 -15.63 -12.18
CA TYR A 32 5.02 -14.55 -11.26
C TYR A 32 4.39 -13.19 -11.60
N ARG A 33 4.37 -12.79 -12.88
CA ARG A 33 3.74 -11.53 -13.31
C ARG A 33 2.24 -11.47 -13.01
N ALA A 34 1.53 -12.60 -13.11
CA ALA A 34 0.12 -12.66 -12.75
C ALA A 34 -0.07 -12.52 -11.23
N LEU A 35 0.79 -13.19 -10.43
CA LEU A 35 0.80 -13.02 -8.98
C LEU A 35 1.06 -11.57 -8.58
N SER A 36 2.04 -10.89 -9.19
CA SER A 36 2.31 -9.48 -8.91
C SER A 36 1.09 -8.59 -9.20
N ARG A 37 0.36 -8.84 -10.30
CA ARG A 37 -0.88 -8.11 -10.61
C ARG A 37 -1.99 -8.37 -9.58
N MET A 38 -2.20 -9.62 -9.19
CA MET A 38 -3.18 -9.96 -8.15
C MET A 38 -2.86 -9.28 -6.82
N ILE A 39 -1.58 -9.22 -6.45
CA ILE A 39 -1.13 -8.51 -5.24
C ILE A 39 -1.44 -7.01 -5.34
N MET A 40 -1.21 -6.38 -6.50
CA MET A 40 -1.53 -4.95 -6.68
C MET A 40 -3.04 -4.68 -6.60
N GLN A 41 -3.86 -5.50 -7.25
CA GLN A 41 -5.32 -5.41 -7.17
C GLN A 41 -5.81 -5.59 -5.73
N TRP A 42 -5.30 -6.60 -5.03
CA TRP A 42 -5.64 -6.82 -3.63
C TRP A 42 -5.28 -5.62 -2.73
N ARG A 43 -4.07 -5.05 -2.90
CA ARG A 43 -3.67 -3.83 -2.16
C ARG A 43 -4.61 -2.66 -2.43
N HIS A 44 -5.02 -2.48 -3.68
CA HIS A 44 -5.97 -1.43 -4.04
C HIS A 44 -7.31 -1.61 -3.32
N LEU A 45 -7.85 -2.84 -3.30
CA LEU A 45 -9.07 -3.15 -2.56
C LEU A 45 -8.91 -2.92 -1.04
N GLN A 46 -7.76 -3.28 -0.46
CA GLN A 46 -7.49 -2.98 0.96
C GLN A 46 -7.42 -1.48 1.23
N MET A 47 -6.79 -0.69 0.37
CA MET A 47 -6.76 0.78 0.51
C MET A 47 -8.17 1.37 0.48
N LEU A 48 -9.02 0.93 -0.45
CA LEU A 48 -10.42 1.36 -0.53
C LEU A 48 -11.20 1.01 0.74
N LYS A 49 -11.01 -0.21 1.26
CA LYS A 49 -11.64 -0.66 2.50
C LYS A 49 -11.20 0.19 3.69
N TRP A 50 -9.90 0.43 3.87
CA TRP A 50 -9.37 1.21 4.99
C TRP A 50 -9.78 2.68 4.95
N ALA A 51 -9.94 3.25 3.75
CA ALA A 51 -10.42 4.61 3.60
C ALA A 51 -11.94 4.76 3.75
N GLY A 52 -12.68 3.68 3.99
CA GLY A 52 -14.13 3.74 4.23
C GLY A 52 -14.96 4.11 2.99
N ILE A 53 -14.38 4.00 1.78
CA ILE A 53 -15.04 4.40 0.52
C ILE A 53 -16.35 3.64 0.25
N GLN A 54 -16.55 2.48 0.88
CA GLN A 54 -17.81 1.74 0.77
C GLN A 54 -19.03 2.57 1.20
N HIS A 55 -18.86 3.62 2.02
CA HIS A 55 -19.93 4.51 2.45
C HIS A 55 -20.11 5.76 1.58
N GLU A 56 -19.26 5.95 0.56
CA GLU A 56 -19.34 7.10 -0.34
C GLU A 56 -20.52 6.95 -1.32
N VAL A 57 -21.36 7.97 -1.43
CA VAL A 57 -22.57 7.94 -2.30
C VAL A 57 -22.21 7.76 -3.78
N ALA A 58 -21.13 8.39 -4.22
CA ALA A 58 -20.60 8.24 -5.57
C ALA A 58 -19.71 7.00 -5.76
N GLY A 59 -19.50 6.22 -4.70
CA GLY A 59 -18.65 5.04 -4.68
C GLY A 59 -17.21 5.32 -5.14
N ILE A 60 -16.57 4.31 -5.75
CA ILE A 60 -15.18 4.40 -6.23
C ILE A 60 -15.01 5.47 -7.31
N ALA A 61 -16.04 5.73 -8.12
CA ALA A 61 -16.00 6.74 -9.18
C ALA A 61 -15.90 8.18 -8.65
N GLY A 62 -16.30 8.43 -7.41
CA GLY A 62 -16.20 9.74 -6.76
C GLY A 62 -14.83 10.07 -6.19
N ILE A 63 -13.88 9.11 -6.17
CA ILE A 63 -12.59 9.30 -5.52
C ILE A 63 -11.71 10.24 -6.34
N LYS A 64 -11.22 11.30 -5.70
CA LYS A 64 -10.26 12.23 -6.31
C LYS A 64 -8.82 11.70 -6.21
N PRO A 65 -7.92 12.08 -7.14
CA PRO A 65 -6.50 11.79 -7.00
C PRO A 65 -5.98 12.23 -5.63
N GLY A 66 -5.28 11.32 -4.93
CA GLY A 66 -4.68 11.59 -3.61
C GLY A 66 -5.62 11.41 -2.40
N GLN A 67 -6.92 11.14 -2.58
CA GLN A 67 -7.83 10.97 -1.43
C GLN A 67 -7.52 9.76 -0.55
N LEU A 68 -6.94 8.70 -1.15
CA LEU A 68 -6.51 7.49 -0.43
C LEU A 68 -5.10 7.60 0.15
N ALA A 69 -4.39 8.70 -0.11
CA ALA A 69 -3.03 8.88 0.37
C ALA A 69 -3.04 9.25 1.86
N ILE A 70 -2.16 8.61 2.63
CA ILE A 70 -1.92 8.98 4.02
C ILE A 70 -1.12 10.27 4.02
N ARG A 71 -1.59 11.29 4.75
CA ARG A 71 -0.83 12.52 4.96
C ARG A 71 0.46 12.17 5.70
N CYS A 72 1.59 12.63 5.18
CA CYS A 72 2.87 12.41 5.82
C CYS A 72 2.86 13.06 7.22
N PRO A 73 3.10 12.32 8.30
CA PRO A 73 3.07 12.87 9.66
C PRO A 73 4.23 13.84 9.92
N SER A 74 5.34 13.70 9.19
CA SER A 74 6.51 14.57 9.30
C SER A 74 6.37 15.88 8.52
N CYS A 75 5.40 15.98 7.61
CA CYS A 75 5.16 17.24 6.91
C CYS A 75 4.53 18.28 7.86
N PRO A 76 4.89 19.56 7.73
CA PRO A 76 4.27 20.63 8.51
C PRO A 76 2.82 20.84 8.06
N HIS A 77 1.87 20.64 8.97
CA HIS A 77 0.44 20.82 8.78
C HIS A 77 -0.09 21.88 9.75
N PRO A 78 -0.31 23.12 9.29
CA PRO A 78 -0.91 24.18 10.11
C PRO A 78 -2.23 23.72 10.73
N GLY A 79 -2.36 23.92 12.05
CA GLY A 79 -3.56 23.52 12.81
C GLY A 79 -3.70 22.02 13.10
N ILE A 80 -2.72 21.19 12.73
CA ILE A 80 -2.69 19.76 13.07
C ILE A 80 -1.47 19.45 13.94
N ASN A 81 -0.26 19.72 13.44
CA ASN A 81 1.00 19.38 14.10
C ASN A 81 1.97 20.57 14.21
N LEU A 82 1.57 21.76 13.78
CA LEU A 82 2.30 23.01 14.01
C LEU A 82 1.66 23.78 15.16
N LEU A 83 2.50 24.45 15.95
CA LEU A 83 2.06 25.35 17.01
C LEU A 83 1.33 26.57 16.43
N GLU A 84 0.39 27.14 17.17
CA GLU A 84 -0.24 28.40 16.77
C GLU A 84 0.80 29.53 16.69
N GLY A 85 0.73 30.33 15.63
CA GLY A 85 1.68 31.43 15.40
C GLY A 85 3.08 30.99 14.97
N TRP A 86 3.28 29.73 14.54
CA TRP A 86 4.54 29.22 13.98
C TRP A 86 5.10 30.11 12.85
N ASP A 87 4.23 30.78 12.11
CA ASP A 87 4.55 31.67 10.99
C ASP A 87 4.99 33.08 11.43
N ARG A 88 4.71 33.45 12.69
CA ARG A 88 5.00 34.78 13.27
C ARG A 88 6.27 34.81 14.13
N VAL A 89 6.96 33.68 14.26
CA VAL A 89 8.23 33.58 14.98
C VAL A 89 9.30 34.38 14.22
N SER A 90 10.14 35.13 14.94
CA SER A 90 11.24 35.89 14.32
C SER A 90 12.22 34.93 13.64
N ASP A 91 12.89 35.39 12.58
CA ASP A 91 13.82 34.54 11.81
C ASP A 91 15.03 34.05 12.64
N GLU A 92 15.28 34.65 13.80
CA GLU A 92 16.31 34.23 14.77
C GLU A 92 15.90 32.99 15.60
N LEU A 93 14.60 32.68 15.66
CA LEU A 93 14.01 31.60 16.45
C LEU A 93 13.33 30.51 15.58
N LYS A 94 13.30 30.69 14.25
CA LYS A 94 12.88 29.67 13.28
C LYS A 94 13.97 28.62 13.06
#